data_AF-A0A1G6KGI7-F1
#
_entry.id   AF-A0A1G6KGI7-F1
#
_cell.length_a   1.000
_cell.length_b   1.000
_cell.length_c   1.000
_cell.angle_alpha   90.00
_cell.angle_beta   90.00
_cell.angle_gamma   90.00
#
_symmetry.space_group_name_H-M   'P 1'
#
loop_
_entity.id
_entity.type
_entity.pdbx_description
1 polymer ?
#
loop_
_entity_poly.entity_id
_entity_poly.type
_entity_poly.pdbx_seq_one_letter_code
_entity_poly.pdbx_strand_id
1 'polypeptide(L)'
;MKARWEFAALASAAVVGICLPASAQSARELALAAPNEQQEADYRVIAARCGTPAFEKAFFLHSRAAVAAGLVSKGRDPADVEKSIAARRRSPLVLVATPSDCPSQLAQLKELQKQRSDAMRSTRGSRSRSG
;
A
#
# COMPACT_ATOMS: atom_id res chain seq x y z
N MET A 1 -21.70 62.34 -7.12
CA MET A 1 -20.32 61.85 -7.37
C MET A 1 -20.44 60.41 -7.85
N LYS A 2 -19.90 60.12 -9.04
CA LYS A 2 -20.13 58.88 -9.81
C LYS A 2 -18.75 58.27 -10.04
N ALA A 3 -18.47 57.10 -9.47
CA ALA A 3 -17.23 56.37 -9.74
C ALA A 3 -17.59 54.95 -10.16
N ARG A 4 -17.49 54.73 -11.48
CA ARG A 4 -17.63 53.43 -12.15
C ARG A 4 -16.28 52.74 -12.05
N TRP A 5 -16.25 51.51 -11.51
CA TRP A 5 -15.04 50.69 -11.52
C TRP A 5 -15.26 49.56 -12.53
N GLU A 6 -14.48 49.63 -13.60
CA GLU A 6 -14.58 48.78 -14.78
C GLU A 6 -13.81 47.47 -14.54
N PHE A 7 -14.44 46.34 -14.88
CA PHE A 7 -13.84 45.02 -14.90
C PHE A 7 -12.87 44.91 -16.09
N ALA A 8 -11.56 45.00 -15.83
CA ALA A 8 -10.54 44.69 -16.83
C ALA A 8 -10.17 43.21 -16.75
N ALA A 9 -10.81 42.41 -17.60
CA ALA A 9 -10.39 41.05 -17.91
C ALA A 9 -9.02 41.08 -18.62
N LEU A 10 -7.98 40.60 -17.95
CA LEU A 10 -6.70 40.27 -18.57
C LEU A 10 -6.52 38.75 -18.54
N ALA A 11 -7.05 38.10 -19.58
CA ALA A 11 -6.65 36.76 -19.96
C ALA A 11 -5.26 36.84 -20.61
N SER A 12 -4.21 36.53 -19.85
CA SER A 12 -2.89 36.25 -20.40
C SER A 12 -2.61 34.76 -20.25
N ALA A 13 -2.78 34.06 -21.38
CA ALA A 13 -2.27 32.72 -21.58
C ALA A 13 -0.74 32.77 -21.56
N ALA A 14 -0.13 32.26 -20.50
CA ALA A 14 1.25 31.80 -20.54
C ALA A 14 1.21 30.31 -20.20
N VAL A 15 1.58 29.51 -21.20
CA VAL A 15 1.83 28.07 -21.08
C VAL A 15 2.90 27.90 -20.00
N VAL A 16 2.46 27.65 -18.76
CA VAL A 16 3.34 27.07 -17.76
C VAL A 16 3.54 25.65 -18.23
N GLY A 17 4.64 25.42 -18.95
CA GLY A 17 5.28 24.12 -19.00
C GLY A 17 5.64 23.77 -17.58
N ILE A 18 4.69 23.18 -16.84
CA ILE A 18 4.95 22.61 -15.54
C ILE A 18 5.82 21.39 -15.83
N CYS A 19 7.12 21.62 -15.88
CA CYS A 19 8.11 20.59 -15.65
C CYS A 19 7.88 20.15 -14.20
N LEU A 20 6.90 19.26 -13.98
CA LEU A 20 6.76 18.59 -12.69
C LEU A 20 8.09 17.90 -12.45
N PRO A 21 8.83 18.24 -11.39
CA PRO A 21 10.09 17.59 -11.13
C PRO A 21 9.76 16.13 -10.82
N ALA A 22 10.41 15.19 -11.52
CA ALA A 22 10.27 13.75 -11.30
C ALA A 22 10.50 13.36 -9.81
N SER A 23 11.19 14.21 -9.04
CA SER A 23 11.38 14.05 -7.59
C SER A 23 10.07 14.13 -6.79
N ALA A 24 9.07 14.90 -7.21
CA ALA A 24 7.78 15.00 -6.52
C ALA A 24 6.95 13.71 -6.66
N GLN A 25 7.12 12.98 -7.78
CA GLN A 25 6.51 11.67 -7.97
C GLN A 25 7.20 10.64 -7.07
N SER A 26 8.54 10.64 -7.00
CA SER A 26 9.29 9.74 -6.11
C SER A 26 8.98 9.98 -4.63
N ALA A 27 8.83 11.23 -4.19
CA ALA A 27 8.51 11.56 -2.80
C ALA A 27 7.09 11.13 -2.42
N ARG A 28 6.13 11.28 -3.34
CA ARG A 28 4.74 10.84 -3.13
C ARG A 28 4.62 9.32 -3.14
N GLU A 29 5.38 8.63 -4.00
CA GLU A 29 5.44 7.17 -4.04
C GLU A 29 6.12 6.60 -2.79
N LEU A 30 7.19 7.24 -2.29
CA LEU A 30 7.82 6.89 -1.01
C LEU A 30 6.89 7.16 0.20
N ALA A 31 6.13 8.26 0.16
CA ALA A 31 5.17 8.62 1.21
C ALA A 31 3.96 7.68 1.25
N LEU A 32 3.53 7.13 0.11
CA LEU A 32 2.46 6.12 0.01
C LEU A 32 2.96 4.69 0.26
N ALA A 33 4.24 4.40 -0.01
CA ALA A 33 4.88 3.14 0.34
C ALA A 33 4.97 2.93 1.86
N ALA A 34 5.26 3.99 2.61
CA ALA A 34 5.39 3.94 4.06
C ALA A 34 4.14 3.40 4.81
N PRO A 35 2.89 3.85 4.52
CA PRO A 35 1.70 3.31 5.18
C PRO A 35 1.38 1.87 4.74
N ASN A 36 1.58 1.51 3.48
CA ASN A 36 1.32 0.14 3.01
C ASN A 36 2.30 -0.86 3.61
N GLU A 37 3.58 -0.49 3.70
CA GLU A 37 4.62 -1.30 4.35
C GLU A 37 4.38 -1.42 5.87
N GLN A 38 3.88 -0.37 6.51
CA GLN A 38 3.45 -0.42 7.90
C GLN A 38 2.26 -1.37 8.08
N GLN A 39 1.25 -1.26 7.22
CA GLN A 39 0.06 -2.09 7.28
C GLN A 39 0.41 -3.57 7.08
N GLU A 40 1.36 -3.87 6.17
CA GLU A 40 1.85 -5.23 5.97
C GLU A 40 2.57 -5.78 7.21
N ALA A 41 3.34 -4.93 7.90
CA ALA A 41 3.98 -5.30 9.16
C ALA A 41 2.92 -5.64 10.22
N ASP A 42 1.88 -4.81 10.31
CA ASP A 42 0.79 -4.99 11.27
C ASP A 42 0.01 -6.28 10.98
N TYR A 43 -0.31 -6.58 9.72
CA TYR A 43 -0.96 -7.83 9.33
C TYR A 43 -0.16 -9.08 9.70
N ARG A 44 1.18 -9.04 9.52
CA ARG A 44 2.05 -10.15 9.94
C ARG A 44 2.03 -10.35 11.45
N VAL A 45 2.00 -9.27 12.23
CA VAL A 45 1.90 -9.34 13.69
C VAL A 45 0.52 -9.87 14.13
N ILE A 46 -0.55 -9.42 13.49
CA ILE A 46 -1.91 -9.93 13.74
C ILE A 46 -1.99 -11.42 13.42
N ALA A 47 -1.41 -11.87 12.31
CA ALA A 47 -1.37 -13.28 11.94
C ALA A 47 -0.63 -14.13 12.98
N ALA A 48 0.50 -13.64 13.50
CA ALA A 48 1.28 -14.33 14.54
C ALA A 48 0.56 -14.35 15.90
N ARG A 49 -0.23 -13.32 16.21
CA ARG A 49 -0.93 -13.24 17.50
C ARG A 49 -2.27 -13.98 17.54
N CYS A 50 -3.05 -13.86 16.47
CA CYS A 50 -4.41 -14.39 16.42
C CYS A 50 -4.52 -15.70 15.65
N GLY A 51 -3.56 -16.00 14.78
CA GLY A 51 -3.56 -17.20 13.96
C GLY A 51 -3.03 -18.43 14.70
N THR A 52 -3.28 -19.59 14.10
CA THR A 52 -2.53 -20.80 14.44
C THR A 52 -1.13 -20.74 13.84
N PRO A 53 -0.14 -21.50 14.34
CA PRO A 53 1.20 -21.54 13.76
C PRO A 53 1.22 -21.89 12.26
N ALA A 54 0.29 -22.77 11.84
CA ALA A 54 0.11 -23.12 10.43
C ALA A 54 -0.43 -21.94 9.60
N PHE A 55 -1.42 -21.22 10.14
CA PHE A 55 -1.98 -20.03 9.50
C PHE A 55 -0.93 -18.92 9.39
N GLU A 56 -0.20 -18.63 10.46
CA GLU A 56 0.88 -17.62 10.47
C GLU A 56 1.89 -17.91 9.36
N LYS A 57 2.40 -19.15 9.29
CA LYS A 57 3.38 -19.55 8.28
C LYS A 57 2.84 -19.39 6.85
N ALA A 58 1.61 -19.84 6.61
CA ALA A 58 0.97 -19.70 5.30
C ALA A 58 0.73 -18.23 4.93
N PHE A 59 0.26 -17.41 5.88
CA PHE A 59 0.04 -15.99 5.70
C PHE A 59 1.36 -15.25 5.42
N PHE A 60 2.43 -15.58 6.14
CA PHE A 60 3.74 -14.98 5.93
C PHE A 60 4.28 -15.27 4.52
N LEU A 61 4.14 -16.50 4.02
CA LEU A 61 4.52 -16.84 2.64
C LEU A 61 3.69 -16.07 1.62
N HIS A 62 2.38 -15.96 1.84
CA HIS A 62 1.47 -15.22 0.96
C HIS A 62 1.80 -13.71 0.95
N SER A 63 2.07 -13.15 2.11
CA SER A 63 2.53 -11.78 2.31
C SER A 63 3.82 -11.50 1.53
N ARG A 64 4.83 -12.36 1.64
CA ARG A 64 6.07 -12.24 0.86
C ARG A 64 5.83 -12.31 -0.65
N ALA A 65 4.91 -13.17 -1.09
CA ALA A 65 4.54 -13.25 -2.50
C ALA A 65 3.86 -11.96 -2.98
N ALA A 66 3.02 -11.34 -2.14
CA ALA A 66 2.40 -10.04 -2.44
C ALA A 66 3.43 -8.91 -2.53
N VAL A 67 4.45 -8.91 -1.67
CA VAL A 67 5.59 -7.97 -1.76
C VAL A 67 6.36 -8.19 -3.06
N ALA A 68 6.70 -9.43 -3.39
CA ALA A 68 7.41 -9.77 -4.62
C ALA A 68 6.62 -9.43 -5.89
N ALA A 69 5.28 -9.49 -5.82
CA ALA A 69 4.39 -9.08 -6.89
C ALA A 69 4.19 -7.55 -6.98
N GLY A 70 4.82 -6.76 -6.09
CA GLY A 70 4.67 -5.31 -6.05
C GLY A 70 3.28 -4.84 -5.59
N LEU A 71 2.52 -5.70 -4.90
CA LEU A 71 1.17 -5.38 -4.41
C LEU A 71 1.17 -4.55 -3.13
N VAL A 72 2.28 -4.57 -2.37
CA VAL A 72 2.45 -3.78 -1.15
C VAL A 72 3.06 -2.42 -1.46
N SER A 73 4.15 -2.43 -2.22
CA SER A 73 4.90 -1.23 -2.60
C SER A 73 5.32 -1.38 -4.05
N LYS A 74 4.68 -0.61 -4.94
CA LYS A 74 4.93 -0.69 -6.39
C LYS A 74 6.26 0.00 -6.70
N GLY A 75 7.00 -0.53 -7.67
CA GLY A 75 8.23 0.11 -8.18
C GLY A 75 9.45 0.05 -7.24
N ARG A 76 9.31 -0.55 -6.05
CA ARG A 76 10.42 -0.74 -5.11
C ARG A 76 11.01 -2.16 -5.19
N ASP A 77 12.30 -2.26 -4.89
CA ASP A 77 12.95 -3.56 -4.75
C ASP A 77 12.30 -4.37 -3.62
N PRO A 78 11.88 -5.62 -3.88
CA PRO A 78 11.16 -6.42 -2.89
C PRO A 78 12.02 -6.77 -1.66
N ALA A 79 13.35 -6.90 -1.78
CA ALA A 79 14.21 -7.16 -0.64
C ALA A 79 14.30 -5.95 0.29
N ASP A 80 14.34 -4.74 -0.25
CA ASP A 80 14.31 -3.51 0.55
C ASP A 80 12.94 -3.25 1.18
N VAL A 81 11.86 -3.61 0.48
CA VAL A 81 10.49 -3.57 1.05
C VAL A 81 10.38 -4.56 2.21
N GLU A 82 10.88 -5.78 2.09
CA GLU A 82 10.90 -6.77 3.18
C GLU A 82 11.68 -6.27 4.41
N LYS A 83 12.86 -5.67 4.21
CA LYS A 83 13.63 -5.06 5.30
C LYS A 83 12.84 -3.94 5.99
N SER A 84 12.19 -3.07 5.21
CA SER A 84 11.36 -1.98 5.74
C SER A 84 10.17 -2.51 6.56
N ILE A 85 9.45 -3.52 6.05
CA ILE A 85 8.35 -4.16 6.78
C ILE A 85 8.84 -4.79 8.09
N ALA A 86 10.00 -5.46 8.07
CA ALA A 86 10.59 -6.05 9.27
C ALA A 86 10.92 -4.99 10.34
N ALA A 87 11.45 -3.84 9.93
CA ALA A 87 11.78 -2.72 10.82
C ALA A 87 10.54 -1.99 11.39
N ARG A 88 9.36 -2.18 10.80
CA ARG A 88 8.11 -1.49 11.16
C ARG A 88 7.19 -2.28 12.08
N ARG A 89 7.57 -3.50 12.48
CA ARG A 89 6.74 -4.35 13.34
C ARG A 89 6.41 -3.66 14.66
N ARG A 90 5.13 -3.39 14.89
CA ARG A 90 4.62 -2.81 16.14
C ARG A 90 4.37 -3.88 17.19
N SER A 91 4.29 -3.44 18.45
CA SER A 91 3.90 -4.32 19.54
C SER A 91 2.51 -4.92 19.26
N PRO A 92 2.33 -6.24 19.42
CA PRO A 92 1.04 -6.88 19.18
C PRO A 92 -0.09 -6.27 20.01
N LEU A 93 0.20 -5.81 21.23
CA LEU A 93 -0.77 -5.22 22.16
C LEU A 93 -1.43 -3.94 21.62
N VAL A 94 -0.74 -3.22 20.74
CA VAL A 94 -1.27 -2.01 20.09
C VAL A 94 -2.23 -2.35 18.95
N LEU A 95 -2.05 -3.52 18.31
CA LEU A 95 -2.82 -3.93 17.12
C LEU A 95 -4.06 -4.77 17.48
N VAL A 96 -3.97 -5.53 18.57
CA VAL A 96 -5.04 -6.40 19.05
C VAL A 96 -5.17 -6.16 20.55
N ALA A 97 -6.15 -5.40 21.00
CA ALA A 97 -6.27 -5.09 22.42
C ALA A 97 -6.64 -6.35 23.21
N THR A 98 -7.61 -7.13 22.70
CA THR A 98 -8.16 -8.30 23.40
C THR A 98 -8.17 -9.54 22.50
N PRO A 99 -8.10 -10.76 23.07
CA PRO A 99 -8.20 -11.99 22.28
C PRO A 99 -9.58 -12.15 21.60
N SER A 100 -10.63 -11.51 22.13
CA SER A 100 -11.94 -11.45 21.49
C SER A 100 -11.96 -10.75 20.13
N ASP A 101 -10.95 -9.91 19.84
CA ASP A 101 -10.81 -9.25 18.53
C ASP A 101 -10.22 -10.19 17.46
N CYS A 102 -9.64 -11.33 17.85
CA CYS A 102 -8.94 -12.21 16.91
C CYS A 102 -9.81 -12.80 15.78
N PRO A 103 -11.08 -13.21 15.98
CA PRO A 103 -11.91 -13.73 14.90
C PRO A 103 -12.15 -12.71 13.77
N SER A 104 -12.41 -11.45 14.12
CA SER A 104 -12.64 -10.39 13.12
C SER A 104 -11.35 -10.03 12.39
N GLN A 105 -10.23 -9.96 13.11
CA GLN A 105 -8.91 -9.74 12.54
C GLN A 105 -8.50 -10.86 11.56
N LEU A 106 -8.70 -12.12 11.92
CA LEU A 106 -8.43 -13.24 11.02
C LEU A 106 -9.35 -13.26 9.79
N ALA A 107 -10.61 -12.84 9.93
CA ALA A 107 -11.51 -12.72 8.78
C ALA A 107 -10.99 -11.67 7.78
N GLN A 108 -10.52 -10.52 8.27
CA GLN A 108 -9.88 -9.50 7.43
C GLN A 108 -8.64 -10.04 6.72
N LEU A 109 -7.78 -10.79 7.41
CA LEU A 109 -6.58 -11.37 6.80
C LEU A 109 -6.91 -12.40 5.71
N LYS A 110 -7.93 -13.22 5.90
CA LYS A 110 -8.39 -14.18 4.88
C LYS A 110 -8.94 -13.48 3.64
N GLU A 111 -9.72 -12.43 3.84
CA GLU A 111 -10.25 -11.63 2.73
C GLU A 111 -9.11 -10.92 1.97
N LEU A 112 -8.13 -10.36 2.69
CA LEU A 112 -6.93 -9.80 2.08
C LEU A 112 -6.17 -10.84 1.24
N GLN A 113 -6.00 -12.07 1.75
CA GLN A 113 -5.36 -13.16 1.01
C GLN A 113 -6.12 -13.49 -0.28
N LYS A 114 -7.46 -13.50 -0.24
CA LYS A 114 -8.31 -13.73 -1.41
C LYS A 114 -8.11 -12.63 -2.45
N GLN A 115 -8.29 -11.37 -2.07
CA GLN A 115 -8.14 -10.20 -2.96
C GLN A 115 -6.77 -10.18 -3.65
N ARG A 116 -5.70 -10.41 -2.90
CA ARG A 116 -4.33 -10.47 -3.44
C ARG A 116 -4.10 -11.67 -4.34
N SER A 117 -4.69 -12.82 -4.03
CA SER A 117 -4.60 -14.01 -4.89
C SER A 117 -5.24 -13.74 -6.24
N ASP A 118 -6.39 -13.07 -6.26
CA ASP A 118 -7.08 -12.68 -7.49
C ASP A 118 -6.26 -11.66 -8.30
N ALA A 119 -5.68 -10.64 -7.63
CA ALA A 119 -4.81 -9.65 -8.26
C ALA A 119 -3.53 -10.26 -8.85
N MET A 120 -2.92 -11.24 -8.17
CA MET A 120 -1.76 -11.96 -8.69
C MET A 120 -2.12 -12.86 -9.88
N ARG A 121 -3.31 -13.47 -9.88
CA ARG A 121 -3.80 -14.30 -10.99
C ARG A 121 -4.12 -13.46 -12.23
N SER A 122 -4.80 -12.33 -12.07
CA SER A 122 -5.15 -11.44 -13.19
C SER A 122 -3.90 -10.88 -13.90
N THR A 123 -2.85 -10.56 -13.12
CA THR A 123 -1.57 -10.10 -13.65
C THR A 123 -0.83 -11.19 -14.46
N ARG A 124 -0.98 -12.47 -14.11
CA ARG A 124 -0.42 -13.58 -14.91
C ARG A 124 -1.23 -13.85 -16.18
N GLY A 125 -2.55 -13.75 -16.09
CA GLY A 125 -3.44 -13.96 -17.24
C GLY A 125 -3.22 -12.94 -18.35
N SER A 126 -2.95 -11.67 -18.00
CA SER A 126 -2.65 -10.64 -19.01
C SER A 126 -1.31 -10.86 -19.70
N ARG A 127 -0.29 -11.35 -18.98
CA ARG A 127 1.03 -11.64 -19.54
C ARG A 127 1.05 -12.84 -20.49
N SER A 128 0.12 -13.78 -20.31
CA SER A 128 -0.02 -14.98 -21.16
C SER A 128 -0.71 -14.73 -22.50
N ARG A 129 -1.40 -13.59 -22.70
CA ARG A 129 -2.16 -13.30 -23.93
C ARG A 129 -1.40 -12.39 -24.90
N SER A 130 -0.20 -11.93 -24.52
CA SER A 130 0.63 -11.03 -25.31
C SER A 130 1.92 -11.69 -25.83
N GLY A 131 1.97 -13.03 -25.84
CA GLY A 131 3.07 -13.84 -26.36
C GLY A 131 2.69 -14.54 -27.65
#